data_AF-A0A7S0XVG2-F1
#
_entry.id   AF-A0A7S0XVG2-F1
#
_cell.length_a   1.000
_cell.length_b   1.000
_cell.length_c   1.000
_cell.angle_alpha   90.00
_cell.angle_beta   90.00
_cell.angle_gamma   90.00
#
_symmetry.space_group_name_H-M   'P 1'
#
loop_
_entity.id
_entity.type
_entity.pdbx_description
1 polymer ?
#
loop_
_entity_poly.entity_id
_entity_poly.type
_entity_poly.pdbx_seq_one_letter_code
_entity_poly.pdbx_strand_id
1 'polypeptide(L)'
;CDGSLMDRVLVWGRTLSTAAVQKVTRCNPAATAATTCTKRVVAGVRYSRFSAQTTHGGTKMGAGECSRPRLNSRSAWCAQHPRRGVWLQMDLGRVGKVLGVVTQGRRNAWQYVTTYKVKVSKNGKDWRDVECGRLFDANRDLNTKVQ
;
A
#
# COMPACT_ATOMS: atom_id res chain seq x y z
N CYS A 1 13.07 9.36 -4.51
CA CYS A 1 13.53 9.35 -3.12
C CYS A 1 14.40 8.16 -2.98
N ASP A 2 15.58 8.35 -2.39
CA ASP A 2 16.35 7.20 -1.96
C ASP A 2 15.77 6.68 -0.65
N GLY A 3 15.66 5.36 -0.59
CA GLY A 3 15.24 4.63 0.59
C GLY A 3 13.92 3.89 0.42
N SER A 4 13.99 2.77 -0.31
CA SER A 4 13.66 1.49 0.33
C SER A 4 14.90 0.61 0.21
N LEU A 5 15.58 0.38 1.35
CA LEU A 5 16.48 -0.76 1.45
C LEU A 5 15.62 -2.00 1.16
N MET A 6 15.91 -2.66 0.04
CA MET A 6 15.50 -4.04 -0.18
C MET A 6 16.30 -4.90 0.80
N ASP A 7 15.90 -4.88 2.07
CA ASP A 7 16.37 -5.86 3.02
C ASP A 7 15.68 -7.19 2.72
N ARG A 8 16.32 -7.91 1.80
CA ARG A 8 16.34 -9.38 1.74
C ARG A 8 15.02 -10.00 1.25
N VAL A 9 14.99 -10.40 -0.01
CA VAL A 9 14.01 -11.40 -0.47
C VAL A 9 14.46 -12.75 0.11
N LEU A 10 13.70 -13.28 1.08
CA LEU A 10 13.89 -14.61 1.62
C LEU A 10 13.22 -15.63 0.69
N VAL A 11 14.05 -16.51 0.12
CA VAL A 11 13.57 -17.69 -0.60
C VAL A 11 14.37 -18.87 -0.02
N TRP A 12 13.68 -19.82 0.63
CA TRP A 12 14.28 -21.06 1.18
C TRP A 12 15.48 -20.84 2.12
N GLY A 13 15.34 -19.99 3.14
CA GLY A 13 16.33 -19.86 4.23
C GLY A 13 17.66 -19.18 3.84
N ARG A 14 17.77 -18.62 2.63
CA ARG A 14 18.95 -17.85 2.19
C ARG A 14 18.55 -16.44 1.75
N THR A 15 19.37 -15.47 2.13
CA THR A 15 19.25 -14.07 1.69
C THR A 15 19.91 -13.93 0.32
N LEU A 16 19.14 -13.60 -0.71
CA LEU A 16 19.69 -13.31 -2.05
C LEU A 16 20.11 -11.84 -2.16
N SER A 17 21.25 -11.58 -2.79
CA SER A 17 21.65 -10.22 -3.18
C SER A 17 20.73 -9.68 -4.27
N THR A 18 20.64 -8.35 -4.41
CA THR A 18 19.86 -7.68 -5.46
C THR A 18 20.18 -8.20 -6.87
N ALA A 19 21.45 -8.47 -7.15
CA ALA A 19 21.91 -9.05 -8.42
C ALA A 19 21.43 -10.50 -8.61
N ALA A 20 21.41 -11.30 -7.54
CA ALA A 20 20.87 -12.67 -7.58
C ALA A 20 19.33 -12.66 -7.75
N VAL A 21 18.64 -11.71 -7.13
CA VAL A 21 17.18 -11.52 -7.31
C VAL A 21 16.86 -11.13 -8.76
N GLN A 22 17.62 -10.22 -9.36
CA GLN A 22 17.46 -9.82 -10.77
C GLN A 22 17.61 -10.99 -11.73
N LYS A 23 18.62 -11.84 -11.50
CA LYS A 23 18.92 -13.01 -12.35
C LYS A 23 17.83 -14.08 -12.27
N VAL A 24 17.14 -14.20 -11.14
CA VAL A 24 16.09 -15.21 -10.91
C VAL A 24 14.69 -14.71 -11.27
N THR A 25 14.38 -13.43 -11.04
CA THR A 25 12.99 -12.92 -11.13
C THR A 25 12.65 -12.21 -12.44
N ARG A 26 13.59 -12.04 -13.39
CA ARG A 26 13.46 -11.18 -14.61
C ARG A 26 12.94 -9.77 -14.31
N CYS A 27 12.99 -9.35 -13.06
CA CYS A 27 12.47 -8.09 -12.56
C CYS A 27 13.61 -7.36 -11.88
N ASN A 28 13.75 -6.06 -12.17
CA ASN A 28 14.77 -5.22 -11.58
C ASN A 28 14.18 -4.36 -10.45
N PRO A 29 14.26 -4.79 -9.18
CA PRO A 29 13.81 -3.98 -8.06
C PRO A 29 14.66 -2.71 -7.85
N ALA A 30 15.87 -2.67 -8.43
CA ALA A 30 16.80 -1.55 -8.34
C ALA A 30 16.55 -0.43 -9.37
N ALA A 31 15.52 -0.53 -10.22
CA ALA A 31 15.16 0.55 -11.16
C ALA A 31 14.56 1.80 -10.48
N THR A 32 14.41 1.78 -9.16
CA THR A 32 13.87 2.88 -8.35
C THR A 32 15.02 3.78 -7.86
N ALA A 33 15.56 4.62 -8.74
CA ALA A 33 16.54 5.63 -8.35
C ALA A 33 15.95 6.68 -7.39
N ALA A 34 16.38 6.68 -6.14
CA ALA A 34 17.18 7.74 -5.56
C ALA A 34 16.88 9.24 -5.63
N THR A 35 15.69 9.72 -5.99
CA THR A 35 15.46 11.20 -5.97
C THR A 35 15.14 11.78 -4.58
N THR A 36 16.08 12.23 -3.74
CA THR A 36 15.78 12.91 -2.46
C THR A 36 14.64 13.94 -2.60
N CYS A 37 13.50 13.74 -1.95
CA CYS A 37 12.40 14.71 -1.93
C CYS A 37 12.42 15.40 -0.57
N THR A 38 12.72 16.69 -0.58
CA THR A 38 12.75 17.54 0.61
C THR A 38 11.35 17.82 1.16
N LYS A 39 10.29 17.62 0.35
CA LYS A 39 8.90 17.87 0.75
C LYS A 39 8.08 16.57 0.74
N ARG A 40 7.96 15.94 1.90
CA ARG A 40 7.04 14.81 2.10
C ARG A 40 5.63 15.32 2.35
N VAL A 41 4.72 15.11 1.40
CA VAL A 41 3.30 15.40 1.57
C VAL A 41 2.54 14.09 1.60
N VAL A 42 1.83 13.82 2.71
CA VAL A 42 0.89 12.72 2.78
C VAL A 42 -0.36 13.11 1.99
N ALA A 43 -0.62 12.40 0.90
CA ALA A 43 -1.74 12.71 0.03
C ALA A 43 -3.08 12.45 0.74
N GLY A 44 -3.82 13.52 1.04
CA GLY A 44 -5.20 13.44 1.50
C GLY A 44 -6.15 13.68 0.33
N VAL A 45 -6.72 12.62 -0.24
CA VAL A 45 -7.71 12.75 -1.33
C VAL A 45 -9.14 12.73 -0.80
N ARG A 46 -10.09 13.22 -1.62
CA ARG A 46 -11.53 13.16 -1.32
C ARG A 46 -12.02 11.71 -1.35
N TYR A 47 -13.08 11.39 -0.60
CA TYR A 47 -13.63 10.02 -0.56
C TYR A 47 -14.05 9.48 -1.94
N SER A 48 -14.48 10.35 -2.85
CA SER A 48 -14.82 9.99 -4.23
C SER A 48 -13.64 9.49 -5.08
N ARG A 49 -12.41 9.65 -4.58
CA ARG A 49 -11.18 9.16 -5.22
C ARG A 49 -10.71 7.84 -4.63
N PHE A 50 -11.45 7.27 -3.67
CA PHE A 50 -11.23 5.93 -3.19
C PHE A 50 -12.21 4.96 -3.84
N SER A 51 -11.71 3.77 -4.17
CA SER A 51 -12.51 2.62 -4.59
C SER A 51 -11.95 1.38 -3.91
N ALA A 52 -12.77 0.36 -3.73
CA ALA A 52 -12.34 -0.92 -3.17
C ALA A 52 -13.07 -2.05 -3.86
N GLN A 53 -12.49 -3.26 -3.82
CA GLN A 53 -13.15 -4.43 -4.36
C GLN A 53 -14.46 -4.73 -3.62
N THR A 54 -14.41 -4.63 -2.30
CA THR A 54 -15.58 -4.74 -1.42
C THR A 54 -15.42 -3.80 -0.24
N THR A 55 -16.55 -3.37 0.31
CA THR A 55 -16.62 -2.58 1.52
C THR A 55 -17.63 -3.24 2.43
N HIS A 56 -17.29 -3.44 3.70
CA HIS A 56 -18.22 -4.05 4.64
C HIS A 56 -19.53 -3.26 4.71
N GLY A 57 -20.65 -3.95 4.52
CA GLY A 57 -21.99 -3.35 4.44
C GLY A 57 -22.31 -2.62 3.13
N GLY A 58 -21.46 -2.73 2.10
CA GLY A 58 -21.74 -2.16 0.76
C GLY A 58 -21.80 -0.63 0.71
N THR A 59 -21.30 0.05 1.73
CA THR A 59 -21.43 1.51 1.84
C THR A 59 -20.49 2.26 0.88
N LYS A 60 -20.96 3.42 0.40
CA LYS A 60 -20.11 4.36 -0.37
C LYS A 60 -18.96 4.87 0.50
N MET A 61 -17.82 5.16 -0.12
CA MET A 61 -16.65 5.74 0.56
C MET A 61 -17.03 7.04 1.28
N GLY A 62 -16.73 7.11 2.58
CA GLY A 62 -17.05 8.21 3.49
C GLY A 62 -18.40 8.10 4.20
N ALA A 63 -19.32 7.27 3.70
CA ALA A 63 -20.70 7.21 4.18
C ALA A 63 -20.93 6.26 5.37
N GLY A 64 -19.94 5.43 5.72
CA GLY A 64 -20.11 4.36 6.70
C GLY A 64 -18.87 4.10 7.53
N GLU A 65 -19.07 3.27 8.55
CA GLU A 65 -18.06 2.90 9.54
C GLU A 65 -16.90 2.06 8.97
N CYS A 66 -17.13 1.38 7.85
CA CYS A 66 -16.10 0.60 7.15
C CYS A 66 -15.72 1.19 5.79
N SER A 67 -15.99 2.48 5.55
CA SER A 67 -15.73 3.13 4.27
C SER A 67 -14.89 4.41 4.39
N ARG A 68 -14.12 4.58 5.47
CA ARG A 68 -13.29 5.77 5.72
C ARG A 68 -11.78 5.45 5.71
N PRO A 69 -11.17 5.24 4.53
CA PRO A 69 -9.77 4.80 4.40
C PRO A 69 -8.69 5.83 4.75
N ARG A 70 -9.05 7.05 5.14
CA ARG A 70 -8.08 8.12 5.40
C ARG A 70 -7.40 7.90 6.75
N LEU A 71 -6.10 8.18 6.81
CA LEU A 71 -5.36 8.22 8.07
C LEU A 71 -6.04 9.15 9.08
N ASN A 72 -5.96 8.78 10.36
CA ASN A 72 -6.56 9.47 11.51
C ASN A 72 -8.09 9.57 11.47
N SER A 73 -8.76 8.86 10.57
CA SER A 73 -10.22 8.74 10.61
C SER A 73 -10.67 8.09 11.93
N ARG A 74 -11.90 8.39 12.37
CA ARG A 74 -12.53 7.76 13.55
C ARG A 74 -12.76 6.24 13.37
N SER A 75 -12.58 5.78 12.15
CA SER A 75 -13.00 4.51 11.55
C SER A 75 -12.00 4.16 10.43
N ALA A 76 -12.15 3.02 9.74
CA ALA A 76 -11.29 2.64 8.63
C ALA A 76 -12.09 2.25 7.37
N TRP A 77 -11.38 1.83 6.33
CA TRP A 77 -11.96 0.92 5.34
C TRP A 77 -11.87 -0.52 5.87
N CYS A 78 -12.96 -1.29 5.74
CA CYS A 78 -12.97 -2.71 6.02
C CYS A 78 -13.49 -3.46 4.78
N ALA A 79 -12.81 -4.54 4.40
CA ALA A 79 -13.30 -5.46 3.38
C ALA A 79 -14.57 -6.18 3.87
N GLN A 80 -15.48 -6.51 2.96
CA GLN A 80 -16.62 -7.38 3.29
C GLN A 80 -16.14 -8.78 3.71
N HIS A 81 -15.13 -9.29 2.99
CA HIS A 81 -14.49 -10.57 3.27
C HIS A 81 -12.99 -10.33 3.46
N PRO A 82 -12.46 -10.41 4.70
CA PRO A 82 -11.06 -10.13 4.99
C PRO A 82 -10.17 -11.30 4.54
N ARG A 83 -9.92 -11.38 3.23
CA ARG A 83 -9.09 -12.40 2.60
C ARG A 83 -7.97 -11.76 1.78
N ARG A 84 -6.93 -12.56 1.48
CA ARG A 84 -5.83 -12.14 0.61
C ARG A 84 -6.37 -11.77 -0.78
N GLY A 85 -5.80 -10.71 -1.36
CA GLY A 85 -6.16 -10.24 -2.71
C GLY A 85 -7.26 -9.17 -2.75
N VAL A 86 -7.93 -8.88 -1.63
CA VAL A 86 -8.85 -7.75 -1.55
C VAL A 86 -8.07 -6.44 -1.54
N TRP A 87 -8.53 -5.47 -2.33
CA TRP A 87 -7.82 -4.22 -2.56
C TRP A 87 -8.65 -2.99 -2.20
N LEU A 88 -7.92 -1.95 -1.85
CA LEU A 88 -8.34 -0.56 -1.74
C LEU A 88 -7.45 0.25 -2.69
N GLN A 89 -8.06 1.09 -3.50
CA GLN A 89 -7.42 1.95 -4.48
C GLN A 89 -7.60 3.41 -4.08
N MET A 90 -6.56 4.21 -4.31
CA MET A 90 -6.56 5.65 -4.12
C MET A 90 -6.12 6.34 -5.42
N ASP A 91 -7.02 7.10 -6.02
CA ASP A 91 -6.71 7.95 -7.18
C ASP A 91 -6.18 9.32 -6.71
N LEU A 92 -4.95 9.63 -7.08
CA LEU A 92 -4.30 10.90 -6.75
C LEU A 92 -4.80 12.09 -7.60
N GLY A 93 -5.58 11.83 -8.66
CA GLY A 93 -6.10 12.82 -9.59
C GLY A 93 -5.08 13.38 -10.58
N ARG A 94 -3.79 13.05 -10.40
CA ARG A 94 -2.70 13.37 -11.33
C ARG A 94 -1.64 12.29 -11.28
N VAL A 95 -0.92 12.11 -12.39
CA VAL A 95 0.28 11.26 -12.42
C VAL A 95 1.41 11.99 -11.69
N GLY A 96 2.08 11.30 -10.76
CA GLY A 96 3.16 11.87 -9.98
C GLY A 96 4.02 10.80 -9.31
N LYS A 97 5.14 11.23 -8.71
CA LYS A 97 6.02 10.35 -7.93
C LYS A 97 5.36 10.04 -6.57
N VAL A 98 5.20 8.76 -6.27
CA VAL A 98 4.76 8.23 -4.97
C VAL A 98 5.94 7.55 -4.32
N LEU A 99 6.18 7.84 -3.04
CA LEU A 99 7.41 7.43 -2.34
C LEU A 99 7.20 6.23 -1.42
N GLY A 100 5.95 5.96 -1.06
CA GLY A 100 5.58 4.95 -0.09
C GLY A 100 4.10 5.04 0.21
N VAL A 101 3.63 4.09 1.00
CA VAL A 101 2.24 3.99 1.46
C VAL A 101 2.28 4.02 2.97
N VAL A 102 1.45 4.86 3.57
CA VAL A 102 1.31 4.89 5.03
C VAL A 102 0.04 4.15 5.40
N THR A 103 0.15 3.16 6.29
CA THR A 103 -0.96 2.35 6.78
C THR A 103 -1.23 2.64 8.26
N GLN A 104 -2.49 2.54 8.66
CA GLN A 104 -2.93 2.68 10.04
C GLN A 104 -4.06 1.70 10.30
N GLY A 105 -4.09 1.11 11.49
CA GLY A 105 -5.18 0.26 11.93
C GLY A 105 -6.50 1.00 12.12
N ARG A 106 -7.56 0.24 12.40
CA ARG A 106 -8.88 0.78 12.69
C ARG A 106 -8.95 1.25 14.14
N ARG A 107 -9.20 2.53 14.35
CA ARG A 107 -9.14 3.14 15.69
C ARG A 107 -10.14 2.57 16.71
N ASN A 108 -11.28 2.07 16.24
CA ASN A 108 -12.39 1.64 17.10
C ASN A 108 -12.68 0.13 17.04
N ALA A 109 -11.81 -0.67 16.45
CA ALA A 109 -11.91 -2.12 16.48
C ALA A 109 -10.51 -2.74 16.33
N TRP A 110 -10.29 -3.93 16.90
CA TRP A 110 -9.01 -4.65 16.81
C TRP A 110 -8.75 -5.26 15.42
N GLN A 111 -8.68 -4.40 14.40
CA GLN A 111 -8.57 -4.76 12.99
C GLN A 111 -7.52 -3.88 12.32
N TYR A 112 -6.57 -4.53 11.65
CA TYR A 112 -5.48 -3.87 10.94
C TYR A 112 -4.90 -4.81 9.89
N VAL A 113 -4.29 -4.22 8.86
CA VAL A 113 -3.55 -4.96 7.85
C VAL A 113 -2.15 -5.22 8.40
N THR A 114 -1.69 -6.47 8.33
CA THR A 114 -0.35 -6.87 8.80
C THR A 114 0.68 -6.93 7.68
N THR A 115 0.25 -7.25 6.46
CA THR A 115 1.08 -7.27 5.26
C THR A 115 0.29 -6.87 4.02
N TYR A 116 0.94 -6.24 3.04
CA TYR A 116 0.30 -5.84 1.79
C TYR A 116 1.27 -5.84 0.61
N LYS A 117 0.71 -5.84 -0.60
CA LYS A 117 1.45 -5.56 -1.85
C LYS A 117 0.93 -4.25 -2.43
N VAL A 118 1.78 -3.55 -3.18
CA VAL A 118 1.41 -2.30 -3.86
C VAL A 118 1.42 -2.50 -5.36
N LYS A 119 0.34 -2.06 -6.01
CA LYS A 119 0.28 -1.90 -7.46
C LYS A 119 0.06 -0.43 -7.81
N VAL A 120 0.65 0.00 -8.91
CA VAL A 120 0.50 1.37 -9.44
C VAL A 120 -0.03 1.36 -10.85
N SER A 121 -0.80 2.39 -11.20
CA SER A 121 -1.35 2.59 -12.54
C SER A 121 -1.35 4.07 -12.89
N LYS A 122 -1.19 4.38 -14.19
CA LYS A 122 -1.34 5.75 -14.73
C LYS A 122 -2.75 6.01 -15.28
N ASN A 123 -3.52 4.96 -15.58
CA ASN A 123 -4.82 5.06 -16.26
C ASN A 123 -5.95 4.34 -15.50
N GLY A 124 -5.66 3.73 -14.35
CA GLY A 124 -6.60 2.96 -13.54
C GLY A 124 -6.97 1.60 -14.13
N LYS A 125 -6.43 1.22 -15.29
CA LYS A 125 -6.73 -0.02 -16.01
C LYS A 125 -5.53 -0.97 -16.04
N ASP A 126 -4.37 -0.45 -16.38
CA ASP A 126 -3.12 -1.21 -16.45
C ASP A 126 -2.33 -1.04 -15.17
N TRP A 127 -2.14 -2.13 -14.45
CA TRP A 127 -1.51 -2.15 -13.14
C TRP A 127 -0.16 -2.86 -13.18
N ARG A 128 0.81 -2.32 -12.46
CA ARG A 128 2.14 -2.93 -12.30
C ARG A 128 2.44 -3.08 -10.82
N ASP A 129 2.95 -4.26 -10.45
CA ASP A 129 3.45 -4.49 -9.10
C ASP A 129 4.67 -3.62 -8.82
N VAL A 130 4.68 -2.97 -7.66
CA VAL A 130 5.85 -2.27 -7.14
C VAL A 130 6.84 -3.31 -6.63
N GLU A 131 8.13 -3.08 -6.89
CA GLU A 131 9.21 -3.91 -6.33
C GLU A 131 8.98 -5.42 -6.58
N CYS A 132 8.54 -5.77 -7.80
CA CYS A 132 8.29 -7.16 -8.21
C CYS A 132 7.23 -7.88 -7.37
N GLY A 133 6.28 -7.14 -6.78
CA GLY A 133 5.25 -7.70 -5.92
C GLY A 133 5.75 -8.02 -4.52
N ARG A 134 6.75 -7.26 -4.06
CA ARG A 134 7.25 -7.29 -2.68
C ARG A 134 6.08 -7.22 -1.69
N LEU A 135 6.21 -8.02 -0.64
CA LEU A 135 5.33 -7.94 0.53
C LEU A 135 5.91 -6.89 1.47
N PHE A 136 5.10 -5.89 1.81
CA PHE A 136 5.41 -4.85 2.77
C PHE A 136 4.79 -5.21 4.11
N ASP A 137 5.57 -5.06 5.19
CA ASP A 137 5.05 -5.12 6.55
C ASP A 137 4.17 -3.90 6.84
N ALA A 138 3.11 -4.09 7.62
CA ALA A 138 2.20 -3.04 8.01
C ALA A 138 2.04 -3.00 9.54
N ASN A 139 0.83 -2.84 10.03
CA ASN A 139 0.56 -2.53 11.41
C ASN A 139 0.61 -3.79 12.29
N ARG A 140 0.97 -3.57 13.56
CA ARG A 140 0.86 -4.56 14.66
C ARG A 140 -0.11 -4.10 15.75
N ASP A 141 -0.75 -2.95 15.53
CA ASP A 141 -1.65 -2.28 16.46
C ASP A 141 -2.68 -1.42 15.70
N LEU A 142 -3.53 -0.70 16.44
CA LEU A 142 -4.66 0.05 15.90
C LEU A 142 -4.33 1.47 15.45
N ASN A 143 -3.20 2.03 15.88
CA ASN A 143 -3.02 3.48 15.93
C ASN A 143 -1.73 3.96 15.29
N THR A 144 -0.67 3.16 15.31
CA THR A 144 0.65 3.50 14.79
C THR A 144 0.56 3.62 13.27
N LYS A 145 1.20 4.67 12.73
CA LYS A 145 1.37 4.85 11.29
C LYS A 145 2.64 4.14 10.88
N VAL A 146 2.53 3.20 9.94
CA VAL A 146 3.66 2.45 9.38
C VAL A 146 3.85 2.87 7.93
N GLN A 147 5.10 3.03 7.49
CA GLN A 147 5.47 3.45 6.14
C GLN A 147 6.40 2.42 5.49
#